data_AF-A0A815P507-F1
#
_entry.id   AF-A0A815P507-F1
#
_cell.length_a   1.000
_cell.length_b   1.000
_cell.length_c   1.000
_cell.angle_alpha   90.00
_cell.angle_beta   90.00
_cell.angle_gamma   90.00
#
_symmetry.space_group_name_H-M   'P 1'
#
loop_
_entity.id
_entity.type
_entity.pdbx_description
1 polymer ?
#
loop_
_entity_poly.entity_id
_entity_poly.type
_entity_poly.pdbx_seq_one_letter_code
_entity_poly.pdbx_strand_id
1 'polypeptide(L)'
;MANVPPLTYDQVSSHFPPNTTLSMIFKDLMVDQWNFVLSYEFYWKACAPASCSYTVIANKNNFVGILLIMISMIGGLSVALRIITPILVNFVCGLFAPKTRRQRQ
;
A
#
# COMPACT_ATOMS: atom_id res chain seq x y z
N MET A 1 16.56 21.62 4.53
CA MET A 1 17.00 20.55 5.45
C MET A 1 17.54 21.25 6.69
N ALA A 2 16.74 21.37 7.75
CA ALA A 2 17.18 22.07 8.96
C ALA A 2 18.02 21.11 9.81
N ASN A 3 19.26 21.50 10.10
CA ASN A 3 20.17 20.75 10.97
C ASN A 3 19.72 20.94 12.43
N VAL A 4 19.23 19.87 13.06
CA VAL A 4 18.85 19.88 14.47
C VAL A 4 20.09 19.50 15.30
N PRO A 5 20.55 20.35 16.23
CA PRO A 5 21.71 20.04 17.06
C PRO A 5 21.45 18.81 17.96
N PRO A 6 22.48 18.01 18.28
CA PRO A 6 22.32 16.82 19.09
C PRO A 6 21.94 17.18 20.53
N LEU A 7 21.02 16.40 21.10
CA LEU A 7 20.69 16.49 22.52
C LEU A 7 21.88 15.99 23.34
N THR A 8 22.65 16.90 23.93
CA THR A 8 23.59 16.58 25.01
C THR A 8 22.77 16.26 26.25
N TYR A 9 22.70 14.98 26.61
CA TYR A 9 22.10 14.52 27.86
C TYR A 9 23.17 14.63 28.95
N ASP A 10 23.01 15.61 29.84
CA ASP A 10 23.80 15.70 31.07
C ASP A 10 23.27 14.67 32.06
N GLN A 11 24.03 13.60 32.27
CA GLN A 11 23.72 12.59 33.29
C GLN A 11 23.92 13.19 34.67
N VAL A 12 22.89 13.04 35.52
CA VAL A 12 22.88 13.26 36.98
C VAL A 12 22.53 14.68 37.45
N SER A 13 21.29 15.09 37.20
CA SER A 13 20.54 15.89 38.18
C SER A 13 19.14 15.32 38.29
N SER A 14 18.99 14.29 39.14
CA SER A 14 17.65 13.81 39.49
C SER A 14 17.01 14.86 40.38
N HIS A 15 15.99 15.55 39.86
CA HIS A 15 15.18 16.51 40.62
C HIS A 15 14.47 15.87 41.84
N PHE A 16 14.40 14.53 41.87
CA PHE A 16 13.75 13.78 42.93
C PHE A 16 14.74 13.39 44.03
N PRO A 17 14.50 13.78 45.30
CA PRO A 17 15.32 13.35 46.42
C PRO A 17 15.22 11.82 46.62
N PRO A 18 16.27 11.16 47.15
CA PRO A 18 16.35 9.69 47.21
C PRO A 18 15.28 9.02 48.08
N ASN A 19 14.54 9.80 48.89
CA ASN A 19 13.46 9.34 49.75
C ASN A 19 12.06 9.47 49.12
N THR A 20 11.95 9.91 47.86
CA THR A 20 10.65 9.96 47.17
C THR A 20 10.16 8.58 46.81
N THR A 21 8.90 8.28 47.12
CA THR A 21 8.25 7.07 46.66
C THR A 21 7.99 7.14 45.16
N LEU A 22 8.01 5.98 44.48
CA LEU A 22 7.69 5.89 43.05
C LEU A 22 6.33 6.51 42.73
N SER A 23 5.33 6.32 43.61
CA SER A 23 3.99 6.89 43.43
C SER A 23 3.97 8.41 43.39
N MET A 24 4.84 9.09 44.16
CA MET A 24 4.95 10.56 44.13
C MET A 24 5.63 11.04 42.83
N ILE A 25 6.66 10.32 42.38
CA ILE A 25 7.33 10.62 41.11
C ILE A 25 6.34 10.48 39.94
N PHE A 26 5.57 9.40 39.91
CA PHE A 26 4.55 9.20 38.88
C PHE A 26 3.46 10.26 38.93
N LYS A 27 3.08 10.73 40.13
CA LYS A 27 2.08 11.78 40.29
C LYS A 27 2.58 13.14 39.81
N ASP A 28 3.85 13.48 40.04
CA ASP A 28 4.44 14.74 39.56
C ASP A 28 4.73 14.71 38.05
N LEU A 29 5.00 13.53 37.49
CA LEU A 29 5.19 13.34 36.04
C LEU A 29 3.86 13.25 35.27
N MET A 30 2.80 12.76 35.92
CA MET A 30 1.46 12.81 35.36
C MET A 30 0.90 14.22 35.53
N VAL A 31 0.54 14.86 34.41
CA VAL A 31 -0.18 16.13 34.46
C VAL A 31 -1.55 15.89 35.09
N ASP A 32 -1.73 16.29 36.36
CA ASP A 32 -2.95 16.06 37.16
C ASP A 32 -4.19 16.73 36.53
N GLN A 33 -4.02 17.90 35.90
CA GLN A 33 -5.08 18.58 35.14
C GLN A 33 -4.49 19.36 33.98
N TRP A 34 -4.78 18.94 32.76
CA TRP A 34 -4.46 19.74 31.59
C TRP A 34 -5.43 20.92 31.48
N ASN A 35 -5.10 22.06 32.08
CA ASN A 35 -5.78 23.33 31.84
C ASN A 35 -5.37 23.90 30.48
N PHE A 36 -5.73 23.17 29.43
CA PHE A 36 -5.50 23.61 28.07
C PHE A 36 -6.49 24.73 27.74
N VAL A 37 -6.08 25.98 27.87
CA VAL A 37 -6.60 27.05 27.00
C VAL A 37 -5.99 26.87 25.60
N LEU A 38 -5.99 25.65 25.06
CA LEU A 38 -5.65 25.42 23.67
C LEU A 38 -6.88 25.73 22.86
N SER A 39 -6.92 26.95 22.33
CA SER A 39 -7.79 27.24 21.21
C SER A 39 -7.31 26.43 20.01
N TYR A 40 -8.06 25.37 19.72
CA TYR A 40 -7.81 24.46 18.60
C TYR A 40 -7.65 25.21 17.27
N GLU A 41 -8.32 26.34 17.11
CA GLU A 41 -8.18 27.26 15.97
C GLU A 41 -6.75 27.79 15.79
N PHE A 42 -6.11 28.28 16.86
CA PHE A 42 -4.76 28.84 16.76
C PHE A 42 -3.74 27.75 16.46
N TYR A 43 -3.88 26.60 17.12
CA TYR A 43 -3.02 25.44 16.85
C TYR A 43 -3.17 24.96 15.40
N TRP A 44 -4.40 24.85 14.91
CA TRP A 44 -4.68 24.46 13.53
C TRP A 44 -4.10 25.46 12.54
N LYS A 45 -4.28 26.77 12.75
CA LYS A 45 -3.71 27.81 11.88
C LYS A 45 -2.18 27.83 11.87
N ALA A 46 -1.54 27.53 13.01
CA ALA A 46 -0.09 27.49 13.10
C ALA A 46 0.53 26.23 12.46
N CYS A 47 -0.17 25.09 12.49
CA CYS A 47 0.36 23.80 12.03
C CYS A 47 -0.27 23.29 10.73
N ALA A 48 -1.26 23.96 10.15
CA ALA A 48 -1.87 23.53 8.90
C ALA A 48 -0.83 23.56 7.77
N PRO A 49 -0.53 22.41 7.14
CA PRO A 49 0.39 22.39 6.01
C PRO A 49 -0.20 23.18 4.84
N ALA A 50 0.54 24.15 4.31
CA ALA A 50 0.10 24.98 3.18
C ALA A 50 -0.11 24.17 1.88
N SER A 51 0.53 23.00 1.80
CA SER A 51 0.43 22.10 0.66
C SER A 51 0.64 20.66 1.12
N CYS A 52 -0.32 19.79 0.82
CA CYS A 52 -0.17 18.35 1.03
C CYS A 52 0.61 17.75 -0.15
N SER A 53 1.82 17.26 0.12
CA SER A 53 2.56 16.42 -0.83
C SER A 53 2.26 14.96 -0.51
N TYR A 54 1.61 14.26 -1.44
CA TYR A 54 1.47 12.82 -1.38
C TYR A 54 2.55 12.20 -2.27
N THR A 55 3.39 11.35 -1.69
CA THR A 55 4.34 10.56 -2.47
C THR A 55 3.54 9.45 -3.17
N VAL A 56 3.22 9.67 -4.44
CA VAL A 56 2.83 8.56 -5.31
C VAL A 56 4.07 7.70 -5.48
N ILE A 57 4.17 6.62 -4.70
CA ILE A 57 5.15 5.57 -4.93
C ILE A 57 4.74 4.91 -6.25
N ALA A 58 5.14 5.53 -7.35
CA ALA A 58 4.95 5.02 -8.67
C ALA A 58 5.95 3.88 -8.86
N ASN A 59 5.63 2.69 -8.32
CA ASN A 59 6.21 1.42 -8.76
C ASN A 59 5.73 1.10 -10.20
N LYS A 60 5.72 2.09 -11.09
CA LYS A 60 5.05 2.06 -12.39
C LYS A 60 5.94 1.62 -13.54
N ASN A 61 7.20 1.26 -13.30
CA ASN A 61 8.10 0.87 -14.39
C ASN A 61 9.07 -0.25 -13.98
N ASN A 62 8.53 -1.39 -13.56
CA ASN A 62 9.35 -2.59 -13.39
C ASN A 62 9.58 -3.24 -14.76
N PHE A 63 10.79 -3.15 -15.30
CA PHE A 63 11.20 -3.74 -16.58
C PHE A 63 10.84 -5.23 -16.68
N VAL A 64 10.93 -5.95 -15.56
CA VAL A 64 10.52 -7.36 -15.44
C VAL A 64 9.04 -7.55 -15.78
N GLY A 65 8.18 -6.62 -15.36
CA GLY A 65 6.74 -6.67 -15.65
C GLY A 65 6.44 -6.58 -17.15
N ILE A 66 7.18 -5.73 -17.87
CA ILE A 66 7.03 -5.58 -19.33
C ILE A 66 7.42 -6.89 -20.03
N LEU A 67 8.54 -7.50 -19.64
CA LEU A 67 8.98 -8.78 -20.21
C LEU A 67 7.96 -9.91 -19.97
N LEU A 68 7.42 -10.01 -18.76
CA LEU A 68 6.41 -11.02 -18.44
C LEU A 68 5.15 -10.86 -19.29
N ILE A 69 4.71 -9.62 -19.52
CA ILE A 69 3.56 -9.33 -20.39
C ILE A 69 3.85 -9.78 -21.82
N MET A 70 5.03 -9.48 -22.37
CA MET A 70 5.38 -9.88 -23.74
C MET A 70 5.42 -11.41 -23.89
N ILE A 71 6.06 -12.11 -22.94
CA ILE A 71 6.16 -13.57 -22.94
C ILE A 71 4.76 -14.20 -22.81
N SER A 72 3.95 -13.70 -21.87
CA SER A 72 2.59 -14.18 -21.64
C SER A 72 1.67 -13.92 -22.83
N MET A 73 1.82 -12.78 -23.50
CA MET A 73 1.02 -12.44 -24.67
C MET A 73 1.32 -13.37 -25.85
N ILE A 74 2.61 -13.60 -26.15
CA ILE A 74 3.02 -14.48 -27.25
C ILE A 74 2.64 -15.94 -26.95
N GLY A 75 2.99 -16.42 -25.76
CA GLY A 75 2.70 -17.80 -25.34
C GLY A 75 1.21 -18.05 -25.18
N GLY A 76 0.50 -17.15 -24.49
CA GLY A 76 -0.93 -17.24 -24.22
C GLY A 76 -1.77 -17.18 -25.49
N LEU A 77 -1.46 -16.26 -26.41
CA LEU A 77 -2.18 -16.17 -27.68
C LEU A 77 -1.98 -17.44 -28.52
N SER A 78 -0.74 -17.93 -28.63
CA SER A 78 -0.43 -19.14 -29.41
C SER A 78 -1.16 -20.37 -28.88
N VAL A 79 -1.17 -20.56 -27.55
CA VAL A 79 -1.85 -21.69 -26.91
C VAL A 79 -3.37 -21.53 -27.00
N ALA A 80 -3.90 -20.33 -26.76
CA ALA A 80 -5.32 -20.04 -26.85
C ALA A 80 -5.85 -20.34 -28.25
N LEU A 81 -5.18 -19.87 -29.31
CA LEU A 81 -5.57 -20.18 -30.69
C LEU A 81 -5.56 -21.69 -30.94
N ARG A 82 -4.54 -22.42 -30.47
CA ARG A 82 -4.45 -23.87 -30.67
C ARG A 82 -5.59 -24.63 -29.99
N ILE A 83 -6.11 -24.13 -28.87
CA ILE A 83 -7.26 -24.72 -28.15
C ILE A 83 -8.59 -24.28 -28.78
N ILE A 84 -8.72 -23.00 -29.13
CA ILE A 84 -9.94 -22.43 -29.71
C ILE A 84 -10.20 -22.99 -31.10
N THR A 85 -9.16 -23.20 -31.91
CA THR A 85 -9.29 -23.67 -33.30
C THR A 85 -10.10 -24.98 -33.42
N PRO A 86 -9.76 -26.10 -32.76
CA PRO A 86 -10.54 -27.34 -32.86
C PRO A 86 -11.95 -27.21 -32.28
N ILE A 87 -12.14 -26.40 -31.24
CA ILE A 87 -13.47 -26.14 -30.66
C ILE A 87 -14.34 -25.41 -31.68
N LEU A 88 -13.80 -24.36 -32.29
CA LEU A 88 -14.49 -23.53 -33.26
C LEU A 88 -14.77 -24.32 -34.54
N VAL A 89 -13.82 -25.13 -35.01
CA VAL A 89 -14.01 -26.05 -36.15
C VAL A 89 -15.09 -27.09 -35.86
N ASN A 90 -15.11 -27.72 -34.69
CA ASN A 90 -16.16 -28.68 -34.34
C ASN A 90 -17.53 -28.00 -34.23
N PHE A 91 -17.58 -26.78 -33.70
CA PHE A 91 -18.82 -26.02 -33.57
C PHE A 91 -19.37 -25.61 -34.95
N VAL A 92 -18.52 -25.05 -35.80
CA VAL A 92 -18.85 -24.67 -37.17
C VAL A 92 -19.21 -25.91 -38.00
N CYS A 93 -18.37 -26.95 -38.00
CA CYS A 93 -18.63 -28.17 -38.76
C CYS A 93 -19.88 -28.91 -38.24
N GLY A 94 -20.15 -28.90 -36.94
CA GLY A 94 -21.39 -29.46 -36.38
C GLY A 94 -22.65 -28.68 -36.75
N LEU A 95 -22.55 -27.36 -36.94
CA LEU A 95 -23.64 -26.50 -37.40
C LEU A 95 -23.86 -26.58 -38.91
N PHE A 96 -22.78 -26.71 -39.69
CA PHE A 96 -22.81 -26.72 -41.16
C PHE A 96 -22.85 -28.12 -41.77
N ALA A 97 -22.56 -29.19 -41.02
CA ALA A 97 -22.69 -30.54 -41.53
C ALA A 97 -24.17 -30.79 -41.89
N PRO A 98 -24.51 -30.99 -43.18
CA PRO A 98 -25.80 -31.56 -43.50
C PRO A 98 -25.86 -32.91 -42.80
N LYS A 99 -26.98 -33.17 -42.12
CA LYS A 99 -27.25 -34.44 -41.44
C LYS A 99 -27.37 -35.54 -42.50
N THR A 100 -26.25 -36.02 -43.04
CA THR A 100 -26.22 -37.06 -44.07
C THR A 100 -26.51 -38.40 -43.40
N ARG A 101 -27.80 -38.63 -43.13
CA ARG A 101 -28.38 -39.88 -42.63
C ARG A 101 -28.72 -40.86 -43.77
N ARG A 102 -27.82 -41.00 -44.76
CA ARG A 102 -28.02 -41.95 -45.89
C ARG A 102 -26.71 -42.14 -46.65
N GLN A 103 -25.92 -43.16 -46.33
CA GLN A 103 -24.96 -43.86 -47.22
C GLN A 103 -24.20 -44.91 -46.38
N ARG A 104 -24.95 -45.90 -45.85
CA ARG A 104 -24.48 -47.22 -45.35
C ARG A 104 -25.73 -48.11 -45.17
N GLN A 105 -26.47 -48.28 -46.26
CA GLN A 105 -27.28 -49.47 -46.55
C GLN A 105 -26.87 -49.93 -47.94
#